data_AF-A0A358A2X2-F1
#
_entry.id   AF-A0A358A2X2-F1
#
_cell.length_a   1.000
_cell.length_b   1.000
_cell.length_c   1.000
_cell.angle_alpha   90.00
_cell.angle_beta   90.00
_cell.angle_gamma   90.00
#
_symmetry.space_group_name_H-M   'P 1'
#
loop_
_entity.id
_entity.type
_entity.pdbx_description
1 polymer ?
#
loop_
_entity_poly.entity_id
_entity_poly.type
_entity_poly.pdbx_seq_one_letter_code
_entity_poly.pdbx_strand_id
1 'polypeptide(L)' 'MLRVGIDITPLVGPPTGIHQHTRHLTDALLSRDDVTVSGWLLSARGSKPRFAGPIRRSPIPAAPAARLWARG' A
#
# COMPACT_ATOMS: atom_id res chain seq x y z
N MET A 1 -11.16 3.44 -17.64
CA MET A 1 -10.34 2.53 -16.82
C MET A 1 -9.61 3.34 -15.77
N LEU A 2 -9.94 3.18 -14.50
CA LEU A 2 -9.38 3.96 -13.40
C LEU A 2 -8.05 3.32 -12.93
N ARG A 3 -7.05 4.13 -12.62
CA ARG A 3 -5.74 3.66 -12.13
C ARG A 3 -5.59 4.04 -10.67
N VAL A 4 -5.31 3.06 -9.82
CA VAL A 4 -5.22 3.25 -8.37
C VAL A 4 -3.86 2.80 -7.87
N GLY A 5 -3.13 3.72 -7.25
CA GLY A 5 -1.95 3.40 -6.45
C GLY A 5 -2.33 3.29 -4.97
N ILE A 6 -2.02 2.18 -4.32
CA ILE A 6 -2.30 1.97 -2.90
C ILE A 6 -1.03 1.71 -2.11
N ASP A 7 -0.92 2.30 -0.93
CA ASP A 7 0.09 1.93 0.05
C ASP A 7 -0.20 0.52 0.60
N ILE A 8 0.69 -0.43 0.28
CA ILE A 8 0.61 -1.82 0.75
C ILE A 8 1.59 -2.12 1.89
N THR A 9 2.26 -1.09 2.42
CA THR A 9 3.18 -1.22 3.56
C THR A 9 2.53 -1.89 4.78
N PRO A 10 1.26 -1.65 5.13
CA PRO A 10 0.59 -2.36 6.23
C PRO A 10 0.55 -3.89 6.07
N LEU A 11 0.66 -4.42 4.85
CA LEU A 11 0.67 -5.86 4.59
C LEU A 11 1.97 -6.56 4.99
N VAL A 12 3.03 -5.79 5.28
CA VAL A 12 4.34 -6.31 5.70
C VAL A 12 4.41 -6.51 7.22
N GLY A 13 3.61 -5.76 7.97
CA GLY A 13 3.55 -5.83 9.43
C GLY A 13 2.67 -6.98 9.94
N PRO A 14 2.60 -7.16 11.28
CA PRO A 14 1.70 -8.12 11.90
C PRO A 14 0.25 -7.90 11.46
N PRO A 15 -0.61 -8.95 11.48
CA PRO A 15 -1.97 -8.91 10.97
C PRO A 15 -2.94 -8.15 11.91
N THR A 16 -2.63 -6.88 12.19
CA THR A 16 -3.46 -5.96 12.98
C THR A 16 -4.67 -5.46 12.18
N GLY A 17 -5.51 -4.61 12.77
CA GLY A 17 -6.67 -4.04 12.10
C GLY A 17 -6.35 -3.33 10.78
N ILE A 18 -5.26 -2.55 10.73
CA ILE A 18 -4.86 -1.86 9.50
C ILE A 18 -4.39 -2.84 8.42
N HIS A 19 -3.73 -3.94 8.80
CA HIS A 19 -3.36 -5.00 7.86
C HIS A 19 -4.60 -5.62 7.23
N GLN A 20 -5.60 -6.01 8.04
CA GLN A 20 -6.83 -6.62 7.53
C GLN A 20 -7.61 -5.65 6.64
N HIS A 21 -7.70 -4.39 7.04
CA HIS A 21 -8.35 -3.36 6.24
C HIS A 21 -7.67 -3.19 4.88
N THR A 22 -6.34 -3.01 4.85
CA THR A 22 -5.58 -2.90 3.60
C THR A 22 -5.77 -4.14 2.73
N ARG A 23 -5.74 -5.34 3.33
CA ARG A 23 -5.95 -6.61 2.60
C ARG A 23 -7.32 -6.62 1.92
N HIS A 24 -8.40 -6.39 2.67
CA HIS A 24 -9.76 -6.40 2.14
C HIS A 24 -9.97 -5.33 1.07
N LEU A 25 -9.42 -4.12 1.28
CA LEU A 25 -9.48 -3.04 0.29
C LEU A 25 -8.77 -3.44 -1.01
N THR A 26 -7.55 -3.99 -0.93
CA THR A 26 -6.81 -4.42 -2.11
C THR A 26 -7.48 -5.57 -2.83
N ASP A 27 -8.02 -6.55 -2.10
CA ASP A 27 -8.73 -7.69 -2.68
C ASP A 27 -9.98 -7.21 -3.44
N ALA A 28 -10.76 -6.30 -2.86
CA ALA A 28 -11.95 -5.72 -3.48
C ALA A 28 -11.64 -4.86 -4.72
N LEU A 29 -10.50 -4.16 -4.74
CA LEU A 29 -10.10 -3.38 -5.91
C LEU A 29 -9.54 -4.26 -7.02
N LEU A 30 -8.81 -5.32 -6.68
CA LEU A 30 -8.26 -6.28 -7.64
C LEU A 30 -9.35 -7.16 -8.27
N SER A 31 -10.51 -7.31 -7.63
CA SER A 31 -11.65 -8.04 -8.21
C SER A 31 -12.47 -7.22 -9.20
N ARG A 32 -12.15 -5.93 -9.38
CA ARG A 32 -12.83 -5.07 -10.35
C ARG A 32 -12.14 -5.13 -11.70
N ASP A 33 -12.93 -5.19 -12.76
CA ASP A 33 -12.48 -5.18 -14.15
C ASP A 33 -12.25 -3.75 -14.70
N ASP A 34 -12.86 -2.74 -14.09
CA ASP A 34 -12.75 -1.34 -14.48
C ASP A 34 -11.58 -0.57 -13.81
N VAL A 35 -10.85 -1.23 -12.90
CA VAL A 35 -9.74 -0.66 -12.12
C VAL A 35 -8.44 -1.43 -12.36
N THR A 36 -7.35 -0.68 -12.58
CA THR A 36 -5.99 -1.22 -12.52
C THR A 36 -5.31 -0.79 -11.23
N VAL A 37 -4.91 -1.75 -10.40
CA VAL A 37 -4.30 -1.50 -9.10
C VAL A 37 -2.78 -1.70 -9.15
N SER A 38 -2.03 -0.77 -8.56
CA SER A 38 -0.60 -0.93 -8.29
C SER A 38 -0.32 -0.72 -6.80
N GLY A 39 0.42 -1.64 -6.20
CA GLY A 39 0.84 -1.54 -4.80
C GLY A 39 2.13 -0.74 -4.68
N TRP A 40 2.19 0.15 -3.69
CA TRP A 40 3.36 0.93 -3.34
C TRP A 40 3.87 0.51 -1.97
N LEU A 41 5.10 0.03 -1.92
CA LEU A 41 5.79 -0.29 -0.69
C LEU A 41 6.64 0.92 -0.29
N LEU A 42 6.20 1.60 0.77
CA LEU A 42 6.79 2.86 1.26
C LEU A 42 7.79 2.66 2.39
N SER A 43 7.96 1.43 2.86
CA SER A 43 8.98 1.04 3.83
C SER A 43 10.20 0.41 3.15
N ALA A 44 11.39 0.76 3.62
CA ALA A 44 12.62 0.03 3.29
C ALA A 44 12.76 -1.29 4.07
N ARG A 45 11.92 -1.50 5.09
CA ARG A 45 11.96 -2.65 6.00
C ARG A 45 10.88 -3.68 5.68
N GLY A 46 11.22 -4.94 5.92
CA GLY A 46 10.32 -6.10 5.95
C GLY A 46 10.30 -6.95 4.68
N SER A 47 9.59 -8.08 4.75
CA SER A 47 9.49 -9.06 3.66
C SER A 47 8.52 -8.61 2.56
N LYS A 48 8.59 -9.25 1.38
CA LYS A 48 7.68 -8.97 0.26
C LYS A 48 6.22 -9.23 0.72
N PRO A 49 5.31 -8.24 0.64
CA PRO A 49 3.92 -8.42 1.03
C PRO A 49 3.21 -9.35 0.04
N ARG A 50 2.17 -10.05 0.52
CA ARG A 50 1.25 -10.79 -0.35
C ARG A 50 0.31 -9.80 -1.03
N PHE A 51 0.54 -9.55 -2.32
CA PHE A 51 -0.28 -8.67 -3.16
C PHE A 51 -0.24 -9.22 -4.59
N ALA A 52 -1.41 -9.35 -5.23
CA ALA A 52 -1.53 -10.03 -6.53
C ALA A 52 -1.23 -9.11 -7.74
N GLY A 53 -1.14 -7.79 -7.53
CA GLY A 53 -0.81 -6.82 -8.58
C GLY A 53 0.69 -6.46 -8.66
N PRO A 54 1.05 -5.56 -9.58
CA PRO A 54 2.41 -5.02 -9.66
C PRO A 54 2.77 -4.23 -8.40
N ILE A 55 3.97 -4.45 -7.88
CA ILE A 55 4.51 -3.77 -6.69
C ILE A 55 5.61 -2.80 -7.09
N ARG A 56 5.48 -1.54 -6.66
CA ARG A 56 6.51 -0.50 -6.76
C ARG A 56 7.12 -0.27 -5.38
N ARG A 57 8.45 -0.20 -5.30
CA ARG A 57 9.15 0.16 -4.06
C ARG A 57 9.54 1.63 -4.13
N SER A 58 9.11 2.41 -3.15
CA SER A 58 9.44 3.82 -3.02
C SER A 58 9.58 4.13 -1.54
N PRO A 59 10.68 3.71 -0.89
CA PRO A 59 10.84 3.91 0.54
C PRO A 59 10.82 5.40 0.88
N ILE A 60 9.88 5.81 1.73
CA ILE A 60 9.74 7.19 2.19
C ILE A 60 10.21 7.25 3.65
N PRO A 61 11.19 8.09 4.00
CA PRO A 61 11.57 8.25 5.39
C PRO A 61 10.40 8.87 6.17
N ALA A 62 9.96 8.20 7.24
CA ALA A 62 8.74 8.58 7.96
C ALA A 62 8.80 9.98 8.57
N ALA A 63 9.95 10.38 9.12
CA ALA A 63 10.13 11.70 9.75
C ALA A 63 9.90 12.88 8.79
N PRO A 64 10.54 12.96 7.61
CA PRO A 64 10.24 14.03 6.65
C PRO A 64 8.84 13.93 6.05
N ALA A 65 8.29 12.72 5.83
CA ALA A 65 6.91 12.56 5.35
C ALA A 65 5.90 13.16 6.34
N ALA A 66 6.02 12.83 7.62
CA ALA A 66 5.15 13.35 8.67
C ALA A 66 5.24 14.88 8.76
N ARG A 67 6.44 15.46 8.65
CA ARG A 67 6.64 16.92 8.65
C ARG A 67 6.01 17.61 7.44
N LEU A 68 6.05 16.97 6.27
CA LEU A 68 5.46 17.52 5.04
C LEU A 68 3.94 17.45 5.08
N TRP A 69 3.37 16.35 5.56
CA TRP A 69 1.91 16.21 5.69
C TRP A 69 1.33 17.13 6.74
N ALA A 70 2.03 17.40 7.85
CA ALA A 70 1.58 18.36 8.85
C ALA A 70 1.56 19.82 8.36
N ARG A 71 2.09 20.10 7.15
CA ARG A 71 2.15 21.44 6.56
C ARG A 71 1.09 21.66 5.47
N GLY A 72 0.34 20.64 5.09
CA GLY A 72 -0.77 20.72 4.12
C GLY A 72 -2.10 20.61 4.81
#